data_AF-A0A3M2STM4-F1
#
_entry.id   AF-A0A3M2STM4-F1
#
_cell.length_a   1.000
_cell.length_b   1.000
_cell.length_c   1.000
_cell.angle_alpha   90.00
_cell.angle_beta   90.00
_cell.angle_gamma   90.00
#
_symmetry.space_group_name_H-M   'P 1'
#
loop_
_entity.id
_entity.type
_entity.pdbx_description
1 polymer ?
#
loop_
_entity_poly.entity_id
_entity_poly.type
_entity_poly.pdbx_seq_one_letter_code
_entity_poly.pdbx_strand_id
1 'polypeptide(L)'
;LSSLISQDSASNDPATSRARARPSKTPKSDIFTRHNKGTQKRAAADLADDASPASQVHQRTEDIGSVDAATLHRSKRRMQEKARIYGDLRSGMYLAGESDEDDDEAGPRKDPGGDDYLARLRRKEREGLVDFDRKWGDEERMADVDEADDDDDDDDNASTVSYEDELGRTRHGTRAEAARAKAAQESSAADDPERWRPTRPDNLIYGPAVQPLAFNPSTATTSQMDYLASRRDRSPTPPEETHYDPDKEVRTRGTGFYAFSKDEEVRRRQMEELMHVREETQREREERAERRAHRERVRDERRGKVAELRTRRRADTFLAGLGGDLAAGSGVV
;
A
#
# COMPACT_ATOMS: atom_id res chain seq x y z
N LEU A 1 6.57 -59.93 47.55
CA LEU A 1 6.86 -58.51 47.27
C LEU A 1 5.96 -58.09 46.10
N SER A 2 5.36 -56.90 46.21
CA SER A 2 4.45 -56.17 45.27
C SER A 2 3.10 -56.85 44.94
N SER A 3 2.01 -56.54 45.65
CA SER A 3 1.15 -55.32 45.61
C SER A 3 0.16 -55.33 44.44
N LEU A 4 -1.07 -55.80 44.65
CA LEU A 4 -2.25 -55.04 45.11
C LEU A 4 -2.71 -53.89 44.18
N ILE A 5 -3.97 -54.05 43.76
CA ILE A 5 -4.96 -53.01 43.41
C ILE A 5 -5.01 -52.58 41.93
N SER A 6 -5.83 -53.30 41.17
CA SER A 6 -6.78 -52.68 40.24
C SER A 6 -8.17 -52.99 40.74
N GLN A 7 -8.71 -52.10 41.57
CA GLN A 7 -10.13 -52.03 41.89
C GLN A 7 -10.47 -50.55 42.14
N ASP A 8 -11.10 -49.98 41.12
CA ASP A 8 -12.16 -48.98 41.10
C ASP A 8 -12.30 -48.03 42.30
N SER A 9 -12.24 -46.71 42.05
CA SER A 9 -13.10 -45.67 42.65
C SER A 9 -12.62 -44.26 42.28
N ALA A 10 -13.43 -43.58 41.47
CA ALA A 10 -13.90 -42.20 41.59
C ALA A 10 -12.94 -41.02 41.96
N SER A 11 -13.22 -39.91 41.27
CA SER A 11 -13.03 -38.49 41.63
C SER A 11 -11.70 -37.80 41.27
N ASN A 12 -11.76 -36.85 40.33
CA ASN A 12 -11.55 -35.41 40.57
C ASN A 12 -11.22 -34.70 39.24
N ASP A 13 -12.23 -34.22 38.52
CA ASP A 13 -12.02 -33.18 37.53
C ASP A 13 -12.26 -31.81 38.20
N PRO A 14 -11.28 -30.89 38.19
CA PRO A 14 -11.40 -29.60 38.85
C PRO A 14 -12.40 -28.70 38.13
N ALA A 15 -13.35 -28.18 38.89
CA ALA A 15 -14.31 -27.18 38.49
C ALA A 15 -13.62 -25.89 38.00
N THR A 16 -13.51 -25.72 36.68
CA THR A 16 -13.24 -24.41 36.08
C THR A 16 -14.56 -23.63 36.04
N SER A 17 -14.52 -22.43 36.60
CA SER A 17 -15.63 -21.48 36.75
C SER A 17 -16.48 -21.32 35.48
N ARG A 18 -17.79 -21.58 35.61
CA ARG A 18 -18.80 -21.19 34.63
C ARG A 18 -18.87 -19.66 34.56
N ALA A 19 -18.17 -19.07 33.59
CA ALA A 19 -18.45 -17.70 33.15
C ALA A 19 -19.91 -17.64 32.65
N ARG A 20 -20.62 -16.55 32.97
CA ARG A 20 -22.00 -16.31 32.53
C ARG A 20 -22.08 -16.45 31.00
N ALA A 21 -23.04 -17.23 30.50
CA ALA A 21 -23.33 -17.31 29.07
C ALA A 21 -23.69 -15.90 28.56
N ARG A 22 -22.86 -15.34 27.68
CA ARG A 22 -23.18 -14.12 26.95
C ARG A 22 -24.44 -14.40 26.13
N PRO A 23 -25.46 -13.52 26.09
CA PRO A 23 -26.61 -13.73 25.25
C PRO A 23 -26.12 -13.86 23.81
N SER A 24 -26.18 -15.08 23.26
CA SER A 24 -25.83 -15.32 21.87
C SER A 24 -26.73 -14.43 21.04
N LYS A 25 -26.13 -13.55 20.23
CA LYS A 25 -26.84 -12.93 19.11
C LYS A 25 -27.65 -14.03 18.45
N THR A 26 -28.95 -13.82 18.27
CA THR A 26 -29.76 -14.64 17.38
C THR A 26 -28.93 -14.89 16.11
N PRO A 27 -28.80 -16.15 15.64
CA PRO A 27 -27.97 -16.42 14.47
C PRO A 27 -28.59 -15.64 13.31
N LYS A 28 -28.00 -14.50 12.97
CA LYS A 28 -28.31 -13.76 11.77
C LYS A 28 -28.17 -14.78 10.65
N SER A 29 -29.17 -14.88 9.77
CA SER A 29 -29.16 -15.84 8.67
C SER A 29 -27.83 -15.71 7.93
N ASP A 30 -26.94 -16.67 8.16
CA ASP A 30 -25.60 -16.67 7.63
C ASP A 30 -25.70 -16.57 6.10
N ILE A 31 -24.88 -15.73 5.48
CA ILE A 31 -24.87 -15.55 4.02
C ILE A 31 -24.70 -16.90 3.31
N PHE A 32 -24.05 -17.87 3.96
CA PHE A 32 -23.89 -19.23 3.45
C PHE A 32 -25.10 -20.15 3.68
N THR A 33 -26.11 -19.74 4.45
CA THR A 33 -27.37 -20.50 4.63
C THR A 33 -28.41 -20.24 3.55
N ARG A 34 -28.31 -19.10 2.86
CA ARG A 34 -29.21 -18.73 1.76
C ARG A 34 -28.66 -19.25 0.43
N HIS A 35 -29.02 -20.48 0.09
CA HIS A 35 -28.69 -21.06 -1.21
C HIS A 35 -29.36 -20.27 -2.35
N ASN A 36 -28.62 -20.03 -3.45
CA ASN A 36 -29.17 -19.36 -4.64
C ASN A 36 -30.43 -20.08 -5.14
N LYS A 37 -31.38 -19.31 -5.70
CA LYS A 37 -32.65 -19.85 -6.19
C LYS A 37 -32.37 -20.94 -7.24
N GLY A 38 -32.73 -22.17 -6.93
CA GLY A 38 -32.52 -23.34 -7.80
C GLY A 38 -31.23 -24.12 -7.58
N THR A 39 -30.37 -23.75 -6.62
CA THR A 39 -29.18 -24.55 -6.25
C THR A 39 -29.57 -25.92 -5.70
N GLN A 40 -30.57 -25.97 -4.81
CA GLN A 40 -31.08 -27.25 -4.29
C GLN A 40 -31.70 -28.12 -5.38
N LYS A 41 -32.35 -27.52 -6.40
CA LYS A 41 -32.91 -28.27 -7.53
C LYS A 41 -31.81 -28.88 -8.42
N ARG A 42 -30.72 -28.14 -8.65
CA ARG A 42 -29.55 -28.66 -9.37
C ARG A 42 -28.84 -29.77 -8.58
N ALA A 43 -28.57 -29.53 -7.29
CA ALA A 43 -27.98 -30.54 -6.42
C ALA A 43 -28.84 -31.82 -6.34
N ALA A 44 -30.16 -31.69 -6.31
CA ALA A 44 -31.06 -32.85 -6.35
C ALA A 44 -31.08 -33.55 -7.72
N ALA A 45 -30.94 -32.82 -8.82
CA ALA A 45 -30.82 -33.41 -10.16
C ALA A 45 -29.51 -34.17 -10.32
N ASP A 46 -28.39 -33.62 -9.84
CA ASP A 46 -27.08 -34.27 -9.87
C ASP A 46 -27.08 -35.58 -9.06
N LEU A 47 -27.74 -35.59 -7.89
CA LEU A 47 -27.93 -36.81 -7.08
C LEU A 47 -28.87 -37.84 -7.73
N ALA A 48 -29.80 -37.40 -8.56
CA ALA A 48 -30.70 -38.31 -9.31
C ALA A 48 -30.00 -38.94 -10.52
N ASP A 49 -29.07 -38.22 -11.15
CA ASP A 49 -28.27 -38.71 -12.28
C ASP A 49 -27.19 -39.73 -11.85
N ASP A 50 -26.69 -39.70 -10.61
CA ASP A 50 -25.71 -40.70 -10.11
C ASP A 50 -26.24 -42.14 -10.02
N ALA A 51 -27.56 -42.36 -10.14
CA ALA A 51 -28.18 -43.69 -10.17
C ALA A 51 -28.12 -44.36 -11.56
N SER A 52 -27.62 -43.68 -12.59
CA SER A 52 -27.34 -44.25 -13.90
C SER A 52 -25.98 -43.73 -14.41
N PRO A 53 -25.10 -44.57 -14.96
CA PRO A 53 -23.78 -44.13 -15.39
C PRO A 53 -23.91 -42.98 -16.39
N ALA A 54 -23.39 -41.80 -16.03
CA ALA A 54 -23.49 -40.55 -16.78
C ALA A 54 -23.05 -40.71 -18.24
N SER A 55 -24.02 -41.02 -19.09
CA SER A 55 -23.90 -40.95 -20.54
C SER A 55 -24.21 -39.50 -20.92
N GLN A 56 -23.24 -38.80 -21.50
CA GLN A 56 -23.49 -37.50 -22.11
C GLN A 56 -24.43 -37.69 -23.30
N VAL A 57 -25.74 -37.59 -23.07
CA VAL A 57 -26.75 -37.69 -24.13
C VAL A 57 -26.73 -36.39 -24.92
N HIS A 58 -26.04 -36.40 -26.06
CA HIS A 58 -26.19 -35.36 -27.06
C HIS A 58 -27.60 -35.43 -27.62
N GLN A 59 -28.49 -34.56 -27.12
CA GLN A 59 -29.83 -34.38 -27.67
C GLN A 59 -29.69 -34.02 -29.14
N ARG A 60 -30.20 -34.86 -30.04
CA ARG A 60 -30.19 -34.55 -31.48
C ARG A 60 -31.22 -33.47 -31.73
N THR A 61 -31.17 -32.81 -32.89
CA THR A 61 -32.15 -31.77 -33.27
C THR A 61 -33.60 -32.26 -33.21
N GLU A 62 -33.80 -33.57 -33.29
CA GLU A 62 -35.09 -34.26 -33.16
C GLU A 62 -35.60 -34.32 -31.71
N ASP A 63 -34.70 -34.39 -30.71
CA ASP A 63 -35.05 -34.55 -29.28
C ASP A 63 -35.24 -33.22 -28.55
N ILE A 64 -34.77 -32.11 -29.13
CA ILE A 64 -34.82 -30.76 -28.53
C ILE A 64 -36.26 -30.21 -28.44
N GLY A 65 -37.21 -30.81 -29.16
CA GLY A 65 -38.60 -30.39 -29.20
C GLY A 65 -38.80 -29.05 -29.90
N SER A 66 -40.05 -28.75 -30.27
CA SER A 66 -40.40 -27.46 -30.85
C SER A 66 -40.48 -26.39 -29.75
N VAL A 67 -39.61 -25.39 -29.84
CA VAL A 67 -39.64 -24.22 -28.96
C VAL A 67 -40.86 -23.37 -29.31
N ASP A 68 -41.61 -22.92 -28.31
CA ASP A 68 -42.77 -22.05 -28.49
C ASP A 68 -42.40 -20.79 -29.31
N ALA A 69 -43.31 -20.34 -30.17
CA ALA A 69 -43.10 -19.23 -31.09
C ALA A 69 -42.72 -17.94 -30.33
N ALA A 70 -43.30 -17.73 -29.14
CA ALA A 70 -42.98 -16.56 -28.32
C ALA A 70 -41.55 -16.60 -27.77
N THR A 71 -41.06 -17.78 -27.36
CA THR A 71 -39.67 -17.98 -26.94
C THR A 71 -38.69 -17.78 -28.10
N LEU A 72 -39.03 -18.28 -29.29
CA LEU A 72 -38.20 -18.13 -30.49
C LEU A 72 -38.09 -16.66 -30.93
N HIS A 73 -39.18 -15.90 -30.83
CA HIS A 73 -39.14 -14.47 -31.12
C HIS A 73 -38.27 -13.69 -30.12
N ARG A 74 -38.36 -14.00 -28.82
CA ARG A 74 -37.51 -13.39 -27.79
C ARG A 74 -36.03 -13.72 -27.98
N SER A 75 -35.70 -14.97 -28.30
CA SER A 75 -34.32 -15.38 -28.54
C SER A 75 -33.74 -14.71 -29.79
N LYS A 76 -34.52 -14.65 -30.89
CA LYS A 76 -34.14 -13.95 -32.13
C LYS A 76 -33.87 -12.47 -31.88
N ARG A 77 -34.73 -11.78 -31.13
CA ARG A 77 -34.53 -10.37 -30.75
C ARG A 77 -33.24 -10.17 -29.96
N ARG A 78 -33.01 -10.99 -28.93
CA ARG A 78 -31.76 -10.91 -28.13
C ARG A 78 -30.51 -11.17 -28.97
N MET A 79 -30.59 -12.09 -29.92
CA MET A 79 -29.48 -12.40 -30.82
C MET A 79 -29.18 -11.23 -31.76
N GLN A 80 -30.22 -10.57 -32.28
CA GLN A 80 -30.08 -9.35 -33.09
C GLN A 80 -29.47 -8.19 -32.28
N GLU A 81 -29.92 -7.98 -31.05
CA GLU A 81 -29.37 -6.97 -30.15
C GLU A 81 -27.88 -7.24 -29.86
N LYS A 82 -27.51 -8.49 -29.57
CA LYS A 82 -26.12 -8.88 -29.40
C LYS A 82 -25.30 -8.66 -30.67
N ALA A 83 -25.83 -9.05 -31.83
CA ALA A 83 -25.13 -8.87 -33.11
C ALA A 83 -24.86 -7.39 -33.41
N ARG A 84 -25.79 -6.50 -33.07
CA ARG A 84 -25.60 -5.04 -33.15
C ARG A 84 -24.47 -4.58 -32.22
N ILE A 85 -24.54 -4.93 -30.94
CA ILE A 85 -23.51 -4.57 -29.95
C ILE A 85 -22.13 -5.06 -30.40
N TYR A 86 -22.00 -6.31 -30.83
CA TYR A 86 -20.71 -6.82 -31.33
C TYR A 86 -20.25 -6.16 -32.62
N GLY A 87 -21.18 -5.73 -33.49
CA GLY A 87 -20.86 -4.91 -34.66
C GLY A 87 -20.29 -3.55 -34.28
N ASP A 88 -20.89 -2.88 -33.30
CA ASP A 88 -20.46 -1.59 -32.77
C ASP A 88 -19.11 -1.69 -32.02
N LEU A 89 -18.90 -2.77 -31.29
CA LEU A 89 -17.62 -3.08 -30.64
C LEU A 89 -16.54 -3.45 -31.66
N ARG A 90 -16.91 -4.12 -32.75
CA ARG A 90 -15.95 -4.46 -33.80
C ARG A 90 -15.56 -3.24 -34.65
N SER A 91 -16.48 -2.30 -34.85
CA SER A 91 -16.22 -1.09 -35.62
C SER A 91 -15.35 -0.07 -34.87
N GLY A 92 -15.17 -0.22 -33.55
CA GLY A 92 -14.31 0.65 -32.75
C GLY A 92 -14.87 2.06 -32.54
N MET A 93 -16.10 2.35 -32.97
CA MET A 93 -16.70 3.69 -32.85
C MET A 93 -16.89 4.15 -31.39
N TYR A 94 -16.90 3.21 -30.45
CA TYR A 94 -16.97 3.49 -29.01
C TYR A 94 -15.62 3.93 -28.40
N LEU A 95 -14.49 3.67 -29.08
CA LEU A 95 -13.14 4.08 -28.66
C LEU A 95 -12.75 5.48 -29.18
N ALA A 96 -13.30 5.91 -30.32
CA ALA A 96 -12.95 7.17 -30.96
C ALA A 96 -13.27 8.43 -30.12
N GLY A 97 -14.11 8.30 -29.08
CA GLY A 97 -14.39 9.39 -28.15
C GLY A 97 -13.36 9.55 -27.02
N GLU A 98 -12.27 8.78 -27.03
CA GLU A 98 -11.19 8.80 -26.02
C GLU A 98 -9.91 9.47 -26.54
N SER A 99 -9.92 10.02 -27.77
CA SER A 99 -8.86 10.92 -28.23
C SER A 99 -8.90 12.18 -27.38
N ASP A 100 -7.86 12.33 -26.58
CA ASP A 100 -7.49 13.44 -25.70
C ASP A 100 -7.57 14.80 -26.42
N GLU A 101 -8.78 15.34 -26.56
CA GLU A 101 -9.02 16.70 -27.07
C GLU A 101 -10.11 17.33 -26.20
N ASP A 102 -9.71 18.38 -25.51
CA ASP A 102 -10.54 19.24 -24.67
C ASP A 102 -11.88 19.57 -25.35
N ASP A 103 -13.01 19.22 -24.74
CA ASP A 103 -14.32 19.83 -25.06
C ASP A 103 -15.22 19.80 -23.80
N ASP A 104 -14.71 20.36 -22.69
CA ASP A 104 -15.56 20.91 -21.61
C ASP A 104 -16.26 22.23 -22.03
N GLU A 105 -16.18 22.61 -23.32
CA GLU A 105 -17.04 23.62 -23.93
C GLU A 105 -18.23 22.96 -24.64
N ALA A 106 -19.12 22.37 -23.82
CA ALA A 106 -20.41 21.86 -24.24
C ALA A 106 -21.34 23.00 -24.71
N GLY A 107 -21.09 23.51 -25.92
CA GLY A 107 -22.14 24.10 -26.75
C GLY A 107 -23.18 23.02 -27.12
N PRO A 108 -24.45 23.39 -27.34
CA PRO A 108 -25.52 22.42 -27.57
C PRO A 108 -25.35 21.77 -28.95
N ARG A 109 -24.71 20.60 -29.02
CA ARG A 109 -24.51 19.85 -30.28
C ARG A 109 -25.62 18.82 -30.50
N LYS A 110 -26.57 19.26 -31.33
CA LYS A 110 -27.38 18.57 -32.34
C LYS A 110 -26.99 17.11 -32.68
N ASP A 111 -27.61 16.12 -32.04
CA ASP A 111 -28.20 14.90 -32.65
C ASP A 111 -28.75 13.93 -31.58
N PRO A 112 -30.08 13.85 -31.35
CA PRO A 112 -30.67 13.36 -30.09
C PRO A 112 -30.85 11.84 -29.99
N GLY A 113 -29.89 11.00 -30.43
CA GLY A 113 -30.11 9.55 -30.27
C GLY A 113 -29.00 8.57 -30.65
N GLY A 114 -27.97 8.99 -31.38
CA GLY A 114 -26.82 8.12 -31.71
C GLY A 114 -25.72 8.18 -30.66
N ASP A 115 -25.50 9.37 -30.11
CA ASP A 115 -24.56 9.70 -29.04
C ASP A 115 -24.90 9.00 -27.72
N ASP A 116 -26.18 8.96 -27.38
CA ASP A 116 -26.71 8.46 -26.13
C ASP A 116 -26.53 6.94 -25.97
N TYR A 117 -26.70 6.20 -27.06
CA TYR A 117 -26.48 4.75 -27.13
C TYR A 117 -25.00 4.40 -26.98
N LEU A 118 -24.12 5.08 -27.72
CA LEU A 118 -22.66 4.88 -27.62
C LEU A 118 -22.13 5.33 -26.25
N ALA A 119 -22.67 6.39 -25.65
CA ALA A 119 -22.33 6.83 -24.29
C ALA A 119 -22.76 5.83 -23.21
N ARG A 120 -23.92 5.17 -23.36
CA ARG A 120 -24.33 4.08 -22.47
C ARG A 120 -23.45 2.84 -22.63
N LEU A 121 -23.05 2.52 -23.86
CA LEU A 121 -22.13 1.41 -24.11
C LEU A 121 -20.76 1.65 -23.46
N ARG A 122 -20.19 2.86 -23.61
CA ARG A 122 -18.94 3.27 -22.94
C ARG A 122 -19.03 3.19 -21.41
N ARG A 123 -20.12 3.68 -20.80
CA ARG A 123 -20.32 3.59 -19.34
C ARG A 123 -20.37 2.14 -18.86
N LYS A 124 -21.11 1.28 -19.57
CA LYS A 124 -21.25 -0.13 -19.21
C LYS A 124 -19.93 -0.89 -19.30
N GLU A 125 -19.07 -0.58 -20.28
CA GLU A 125 -17.72 -1.15 -20.34
C GLU A 125 -16.82 -0.61 -19.23
N ARG A 126 -16.87 0.70 -18.96
CA ARG A 126 -16.12 1.31 -17.86
C ARG A 126 -16.51 0.77 -16.48
N GLU A 127 -17.79 0.46 -16.25
CA GLU A 127 -18.27 -0.19 -15.03
C GLU A 127 -17.77 -1.64 -14.88
N GLY A 128 -17.37 -2.29 -15.98
CA GLY A 128 -16.80 -3.64 -15.98
C GLY A 128 -15.27 -3.68 -15.92
N LEU A 129 -14.59 -2.56 -16.23
CA LEU A 129 -13.14 -2.44 -16.15
C LEU A 129 -12.71 -1.92 -14.78
N VAL A 130 -11.74 -2.60 -14.15
CA VAL A 130 -11.12 -2.12 -12.92
C VAL A 130 -10.16 -0.98 -13.28
N ASP A 131 -10.51 0.25 -12.93
CA ASP A 131 -9.61 1.39 -12.98
C ASP A 131 -8.60 1.25 -11.83
N PHE A 132 -7.39 0.76 -12.15
CA PHE A 132 -6.36 0.50 -11.15
C PHE A 132 -5.91 1.78 -10.45
N ASP A 133 -5.75 2.88 -11.17
CA ASP A 133 -5.33 4.17 -10.56
C ASP A 133 -6.37 4.68 -9.58
N ARG A 134 -7.66 4.53 -9.91
CA ARG A 134 -8.74 4.86 -8.99
C ARG A 134 -8.80 3.90 -7.81
N LYS A 135 -8.59 2.60 -8.02
CA LYS A 135 -8.61 1.60 -6.95
C LYS A 135 -7.50 1.88 -5.93
N TRP A 136 -6.30 2.20 -6.38
CA TRP A 136 -5.19 2.60 -5.50
C TRP A 136 -5.51 3.89 -4.74
N GLY A 137 -6.05 4.92 -5.41
CA GLY A 137 -6.40 6.17 -4.75
C GLY A 137 -7.64 6.11 -3.85
N ASP A 138 -8.58 5.19 -4.10
CA ASP A 138 -9.73 4.94 -3.21
C ASP A 138 -9.32 4.04 -2.03
N GLU A 139 -8.32 3.15 -2.17
CA GLU A 139 -7.73 2.43 -1.03
C GLU A 139 -7.03 3.40 -0.06
N GLU A 140 -6.25 4.37 -0.55
CA GLU A 140 -5.66 5.42 0.29
C GLU A 140 -6.71 6.30 0.97
N ARG A 141 -7.80 6.67 0.26
CA ARG A 141 -8.90 7.45 0.84
C ARG A 141 -9.76 6.67 1.83
N MET A 142 -9.96 5.36 1.61
CA MET A 142 -10.71 4.52 2.54
C MET A 142 -9.89 4.27 3.83
N ALA A 143 -8.57 4.15 3.72
CA ALA A 143 -7.68 4.12 4.88
C ALA A 143 -7.77 5.42 5.70
N ASP A 144 -7.82 6.58 5.04
CA ASP A 144 -7.97 7.91 5.66
C ASP A 144 -9.35 8.15 6.32
N VAL A 145 -10.40 7.45 5.85
CA VAL A 145 -11.77 7.56 6.41
C VAL A 145 -12.01 6.61 7.59
N ASP A 146 -11.36 5.44 7.62
CA ASP A 146 -11.40 4.54 8.78
C ASP A 146 -10.49 5.02 9.94
N GLU A 147 -9.63 6.02 9.71
CA GLU A 147 -8.78 6.69 10.71
C GLU A 147 -9.40 8.00 11.27
N ALA A 148 -10.66 8.30 10.91
CA ALA A 148 -11.37 9.51 11.33
C ALA A 148 -12.37 9.31 12.50
N ASP A 149 -12.27 8.20 13.24
CA ASP A 149 -13.01 7.95 14.50
C ASP A 149 -12.09 7.31 15.54
N ASP A 150 -10.90 7.90 15.73
CA ASP A 150 -10.04 7.65 16.90
C ASP A 150 -9.85 8.97 17.65
N ASP A 151 -10.05 8.90 18.96
CA ASP A 151 -10.03 10.04 19.88
C ASP A 151 -8.76 10.88 19.71
N ASP A 152 -8.95 12.18 19.70
CA ASP A 152 -7.95 13.25 19.60
C ASP A 152 -7.08 13.29 20.88
N ASP A 153 -6.33 12.22 21.15
CA ASP A 153 -5.21 12.24 22.09
C ASP A 153 -3.98 12.70 21.30
N ASP A 154 -3.74 14.02 21.37
CA ASP A 154 -2.57 14.76 20.89
C ASP A 154 -1.29 14.24 21.60
N ASP A 155 -0.93 12.98 21.37
CA ASP A 155 0.22 12.33 21.98
C ASP A 155 1.47 12.72 21.16
N ASP A 156 2.09 13.83 21.57
CA ASP A 156 3.40 14.33 21.10
C ASP A 156 4.48 13.22 20.96
N ASN A 157 4.27 12.06 21.61
CA ASN A 157 5.13 10.88 21.56
C ASN A 157 5.02 10.05 20.27
N ALA A 158 3.97 10.20 19.45
CA ALA A 158 3.82 9.48 18.17
C ALA A 158 4.70 10.05 17.04
N SER A 159 5.25 11.25 17.21
CA SER A 159 6.16 11.86 16.24
C SER A 159 7.39 10.96 15.99
N THR A 160 7.62 10.61 14.73
CA THR A 160 8.77 9.79 14.32
C THR A 160 10.03 10.67 14.28
N VAL A 161 11.03 10.34 15.09
CA VAL A 161 12.30 11.08 15.23
C VAL A 161 13.47 10.14 14.95
N SER A 162 14.54 10.65 14.34
CA SER A 162 15.80 9.93 14.18
C SER A 162 16.60 9.97 15.50
N TYR A 163 16.96 8.82 16.06
CA TYR A 163 17.78 8.71 17.26
C TYR A 163 18.91 7.70 17.07
N GLU A 164 19.95 7.76 17.89
CA GLU A 164 21.08 6.83 17.87
C GLU A 164 20.83 5.67 18.85
N ASP A 165 20.96 4.45 18.36
CA ASP A 165 20.87 3.21 19.14
C ASP A 165 22.11 3.04 20.03
N GLU A 166 22.06 2.13 21.02
CA GLU A 166 23.17 1.82 21.94
C GLU A 166 24.47 1.39 21.21
N LEU A 167 24.35 0.94 19.96
CA LEU A 167 25.45 0.54 19.08
C LEU A 167 25.95 1.68 18.17
N GLY A 168 25.48 2.92 18.36
CA GLY A 168 25.85 4.08 17.55
C GLY A 168 25.28 4.06 16.13
N ARG A 169 24.19 3.32 15.89
CA ARG A 169 23.49 3.28 14.60
C ARG A 169 22.31 4.25 14.62
N THR A 170 22.09 4.99 13.54
CA THR A 170 20.91 5.85 13.41
C THR A 170 19.67 5.01 13.11
N ARG A 171 18.64 5.11 13.95
CA ARG A 171 17.33 4.46 13.80
C ARG A 171 16.23 5.51 13.77
N HIS A 172 15.14 5.22 13.07
CA HIS A 172 13.96 6.08 13.01
C HIS A 172 12.86 5.37 13.80
N GLY A 173 12.32 6.04 14.82
CA GLY A 173 11.29 5.46 15.68
C GLY A 173 10.52 6.55 16.39
N THR A 174 9.63 6.16 17.29
CA THR A 174 8.80 7.13 18.03
C THR A 174 9.65 7.89 19.04
N ARG A 175 9.20 9.09 19.42
CA ARG A 175 9.87 9.90 20.45
C ARG A 175 10.00 9.16 21.78
N ALA A 176 9.04 8.29 22.11
CA ALA A 176 9.11 7.41 23.27
C ALA A 176 10.22 6.33 23.14
N GLU A 177 10.41 5.77 21.95
CA GLU A 177 11.51 4.82 21.67
C GLU A 177 12.88 5.50 21.77
N ALA A 178 12.98 6.73 21.23
CA ALA A 178 14.18 7.56 21.34
C ALA A 178 14.52 7.89 22.81
N ALA A 179 13.52 8.19 23.64
CA ALA A 179 13.71 8.44 25.07
C ALA A 179 14.22 7.20 25.82
N ARG A 180 13.71 5.99 25.49
CA ARG A 180 14.20 4.73 26.07
C ARG A 180 15.64 4.43 25.67
N ALA A 181 15.99 4.62 24.40
CA ALA A 181 17.36 4.42 23.92
C ALA A 181 18.35 5.35 24.64
N LYS A 182 17.96 6.61 24.86
CA LYS A 182 18.76 7.57 25.62
C LYS A 182 18.91 7.18 27.09
N ALA A 183 17.84 6.72 27.74
CA ALA A 183 17.89 6.25 29.13
C ALA A 183 18.77 4.98 29.28
N ALA A 184 18.73 4.07 28.31
CA ALA A 184 19.60 2.90 28.26
C ALA A 184 21.08 3.32 28.13
N GLN A 185 21.38 4.28 27.24
CA GLN A 185 22.72 4.85 27.10
C GLN A 185 23.22 5.49 28.41
N GLU A 186 22.39 6.26 29.10
CA GLU A 186 22.73 6.87 30.39
C GLU A 186 22.95 5.82 31.50
N SER A 187 22.18 4.74 31.50
CA SER A 187 22.38 3.62 32.46
C SER A 187 23.68 2.86 32.20
N SER A 188 24.03 2.65 30.92
CA SER A 188 25.31 2.04 30.53
C SER A 188 26.52 2.93 30.83
N ALA A 189 26.32 4.25 30.89
CA ALA A 189 27.34 5.21 31.29
C ALA A 189 27.50 5.31 32.82
N ALA A 190 26.48 4.91 33.60
CA ALA A 190 26.53 4.86 35.06
C ALA A 190 27.18 3.56 35.60
N ASP A 191 27.19 2.47 34.81
CA ASP A 191 28.05 1.32 35.04
C ASP A 191 29.48 1.68 34.67
N ASP A 192 30.14 2.35 35.60
CA ASP A 192 31.51 2.86 35.50
C ASP A 192 32.49 1.74 35.07
N PRO A 193 33.01 1.75 33.82
CA PRO A 193 34.00 0.77 33.38
C PRO A 193 35.35 0.94 34.10
N GLU A 194 35.49 1.92 34.99
CA GLU A 194 36.74 2.28 35.66
C GLU A 194 37.08 1.41 36.88
N ARG A 195 36.20 0.54 37.38
CA ARG A 195 36.53 -0.31 38.55
C ARG A 195 37.70 -1.28 38.31
N TRP A 196 38.05 -1.51 37.05
CA TRP A 196 39.16 -2.38 36.63
C TRP A 196 40.32 -1.62 35.97
N ARG A 197 40.24 -0.29 35.86
CA ARG A 197 41.28 0.53 35.24
C ARG A 197 42.05 1.31 36.31
N PRO A 198 43.39 1.24 36.36
CA PRO A 198 44.16 2.07 37.26
C PRO A 198 43.94 3.56 36.93
N THR A 199 43.88 4.39 37.97
CA THR A 199 43.69 5.83 37.89
C THR A 199 44.74 6.46 36.97
N ARG A 200 44.29 7.33 36.05
CA ARG A 200 45.18 8.02 35.11
C ARG A 200 46.22 8.86 35.88
N PRO A 201 47.52 8.77 35.56
CA PRO A 201 48.54 9.55 36.26
C PRO A 201 48.37 11.05 36.00
N ASP A 202 48.48 11.86 37.06
CA ASP A 202 48.24 13.31 37.03
C ASP A 202 49.25 14.08 36.16
N ASN A 203 50.46 13.54 36.00
CA ASN A 203 51.55 14.15 35.24
C ASN A 203 51.62 13.59 33.82
N LEU A 204 50.59 13.84 33.01
CA LEU A 204 50.67 13.56 31.58
C LEU A 204 51.57 14.59 30.90
N ILE A 205 52.60 14.12 30.20
CA ILE A 205 53.43 14.97 29.34
C ILE A 205 52.62 15.25 28.08
N TYR A 206 52.11 16.47 27.95
CA TYR A 206 51.37 16.91 26.76
C TYR A 206 52.36 17.43 25.70
N GLY A 207 52.39 16.79 24.53
CA GLY A 207 53.22 17.18 23.39
C GLY A 207 53.77 15.98 22.59
N PRO A 208 54.45 16.20 21.45
CA PRO A 208 55.11 15.16 20.65
C PRO A 208 56.41 14.65 21.31
N ALA A 209 56.40 14.46 22.64
CA ALA A 209 57.49 13.84 23.37
C ALA A 209 57.36 12.32 23.24
N VAL A 210 57.84 11.77 22.12
CA VAL A 210 58.05 10.32 22.02
C VAL A 210 59.08 9.97 23.10
N GLN A 211 58.77 9.03 23.99
CA GLN A 211 59.79 8.40 24.83
C GLN A 211 60.43 7.27 24.02
N PRO A 212 61.53 7.50 23.26
CA PRO A 212 62.10 6.48 22.38
C PRO A 212 62.58 5.25 23.15
N LEU A 213 62.81 5.40 24.46
CA LEU A 213 63.31 4.35 25.36
C LEU A 213 62.20 3.64 26.14
N ALA A 214 60.94 4.10 26.08
CA ALA A 214 59.82 3.44 26.77
C ALA A 214 59.41 2.14 26.07
N PHE A 215 59.64 2.07 24.76
CA PHE A 215 59.46 0.87 23.96
C PHE A 215 60.82 0.42 23.43
N ASN A 216 61.56 -0.32 24.25
CA ASN A 216 62.68 -1.15 23.80
C ASN A 216 62.15 -2.57 23.57
N PRO A 217 61.55 -2.89 22.42
CA PRO A 217 61.20 -4.26 22.10
C PRO A 217 62.46 -5.13 22.20
N SER A 218 62.31 -6.34 22.75
CA SER A 218 63.39 -7.31 22.72
C SER A 218 63.83 -7.55 21.27
N THR A 219 65.08 -7.95 21.06
CA THR A 219 65.62 -8.24 19.71
C THR A 219 64.76 -9.24 18.93
N ALA A 220 64.12 -10.18 19.63
CA ALA A 220 63.19 -11.15 19.05
C ALA A 220 61.87 -10.51 18.58
N THR A 221 61.38 -9.50 19.30
CA THR A 221 60.17 -8.78 18.92
C THR A 221 60.42 -7.90 17.70
N THR A 222 61.57 -7.24 17.62
CA THR A 222 61.97 -6.44 16.46
C THR A 222 62.09 -7.30 15.20
N SER A 223 62.76 -8.47 15.29
CA SER A 223 62.89 -9.37 14.13
C SER A 223 61.54 -9.95 13.67
N GLN A 224 60.61 -10.21 14.60
CA GLN A 224 59.26 -10.63 14.27
C GLN A 224 58.46 -9.52 13.58
N MET A 225 58.61 -8.26 14.02
CA MET A 225 57.99 -7.12 13.37
C MET A 225 58.54 -6.91 11.96
N ASP A 226 59.86 -7.00 11.77
CA ASP A 226 60.50 -6.89 10.45
C ASP A 226 60.05 -8.01 9.51
N TYR A 227 59.92 -9.23 10.03
CA TYR A 227 59.40 -10.37 9.30
C TYR A 227 57.95 -10.16 8.86
N LEU A 228 57.08 -9.68 9.75
CA LEU A 228 55.68 -9.35 9.39
C LEU A 228 55.61 -8.20 8.38
N ALA A 229 56.44 -7.17 8.52
CA ALA A 229 56.51 -6.05 7.59
C ALA A 229 57.01 -6.47 6.19
N SER A 230 57.90 -7.47 6.12
CA SER A 230 58.36 -8.04 4.84
C SER A 230 57.27 -8.85 4.12
N ARG A 231 56.37 -9.49 4.88
CA ARG A 231 55.25 -10.29 4.36
C ARG A 231 53.98 -9.50 4.10
N ARG A 232 53.89 -8.27 4.62
CA ARG A 232 52.72 -7.42 4.42
C ARG A 232 52.68 -6.93 2.97
N ASP A 233 51.51 -7.03 2.36
CA ASP A 233 51.25 -6.48 1.03
C ASP A 233 51.51 -4.97 1.05
N ARG A 234 52.47 -4.54 0.22
CA ARG A 234 52.85 -3.13 0.03
C ARG A 234 52.05 -2.46 -1.08
N SER A 235 50.99 -3.11 -1.57
CA SER A 235 50.07 -2.46 -2.50
C SER A 235 49.52 -1.20 -1.82
N PRO A 236 49.45 -0.07 -2.53
CA PRO A 236 48.83 1.13 -1.99
C PRO A 236 47.41 0.79 -1.52
N THR A 237 47.16 1.02 -0.23
CA THR A 237 45.81 1.02 0.36
C THR A 237 45.41 2.48 0.48
N PRO A 238 44.38 2.98 -0.23
CA PRO A 238 43.26 2.22 -0.80
C PRO A 238 43.57 1.52 -2.13
N PRO A 239 42.98 0.33 -2.38
CA PRO A 239 43.12 -0.37 -3.65
C PRO A 239 42.61 0.51 -4.80
N GLU A 240 43.06 0.19 -6.01
CA GLU A 240 42.52 0.81 -7.23
C GLU A 240 40.99 0.71 -7.26
N GLU A 241 40.34 1.72 -7.83
CA GLU A 241 38.88 1.80 -7.95
C GLU A 241 38.37 0.66 -8.84
N THR A 242 38.10 -0.48 -8.22
CA THR A 242 37.52 -1.63 -8.89
C THR A 242 36.00 -1.49 -8.87
N HIS A 243 35.44 -1.38 -10.07
CA HIS A 243 34.02 -1.23 -10.23
C HIS A 243 33.27 -2.56 -10.29
N TYR A 244 31.98 -2.50 -10.00
CA TYR A 244 31.04 -3.60 -10.18
C TYR A 244 31.06 -4.15 -11.61
N ASP A 245 31.20 -5.48 -11.76
CA ASP A 245 31.16 -6.19 -13.04
C ASP A 245 30.00 -7.20 -13.03
N PRO A 246 28.92 -6.96 -13.79
CA PRO A 246 27.72 -7.79 -13.75
C PRO A 246 27.98 -9.23 -14.21
N ASP A 247 29.00 -9.45 -15.05
CA ASP A 247 29.32 -10.79 -15.58
C ASP A 247 29.97 -11.69 -14.52
N LYS A 248 30.60 -11.09 -13.50
CA LYS A 248 31.28 -11.82 -12.42
C LYS A 248 30.34 -12.21 -11.29
N GLU A 249 29.19 -11.56 -11.17
CA GLU A 249 28.27 -11.78 -10.07
C GLU A 249 27.13 -12.72 -10.44
N VAL A 250 27.06 -13.85 -9.73
CA VAL A 250 26.01 -14.86 -9.97
C VAL A 250 24.65 -14.45 -9.38
N ARG A 251 24.63 -13.49 -8.44
CA ARG A 251 23.42 -13.07 -7.70
C ARG A 251 22.41 -12.31 -8.56
N THR A 252 22.85 -11.77 -9.69
CA THR A 252 22.05 -10.90 -10.57
C THR A 252 21.40 -11.65 -11.73
N ARG A 253 21.54 -12.97 -11.80
CA ARG A 253 20.88 -13.79 -12.83
C ARG A 253 19.35 -13.69 -12.69
N GLY A 254 18.75 -12.79 -13.45
CA GLY A 254 17.29 -12.56 -13.50
C GLY A 254 16.87 -11.09 -13.44
N THR A 255 17.76 -10.19 -13.04
CA THR A 255 17.48 -8.75 -12.95
C THR A 255 18.21 -8.00 -14.06
N GLY A 256 17.48 -7.28 -14.92
CA GLY A 256 18.05 -6.52 -16.03
C GLY A 256 18.67 -5.20 -15.55
N PHE A 257 19.95 -5.24 -15.17
CA PHE A 257 20.70 -4.03 -14.82
C PHE A 257 21.38 -3.41 -16.05
N TYR A 258 21.57 -2.09 -16.02
CA TYR A 258 22.39 -1.38 -16.99
C TYR A 258 23.88 -1.68 -16.72
N ALA A 259 24.54 -2.35 -17.65
CA ALA A 259 25.95 -2.71 -17.53
C ALA A 259 26.83 -1.56 -18.04
N PHE A 260 27.54 -0.90 -17.11
CA PHE A 260 28.50 0.14 -17.47
C PHE A 260 29.74 -0.43 -18.16
N SER A 261 30.39 0.39 -18.98
CA SER A 261 31.68 0.05 -19.57
C SER A 261 32.77 -0.13 -18.49
N LYS A 262 33.78 -0.93 -18.82
CA LYS A 262 35.00 -1.12 -18.00
C LYS A 262 35.96 0.07 -18.14
N ASP A 263 35.85 0.82 -19.24
CA ASP A 263 36.65 2.01 -19.48
C ASP A 263 36.09 3.19 -18.67
N GLU A 264 36.93 3.78 -17.82
CA GLU A 264 36.51 4.84 -16.89
C GLU A 264 35.90 6.05 -17.60
N GLU A 265 36.46 6.47 -18.72
CA GLU A 265 35.94 7.63 -19.47
C GLU A 265 34.56 7.36 -20.07
N VAL A 266 34.34 6.15 -20.60
CA VAL A 266 33.06 5.75 -21.17
C VAL A 266 32.03 5.59 -20.05
N ARG A 267 32.43 5.00 -18.93
CA ARG A 267 31.60 4.88 -17.73
C ARG A 267 31.14 6.24 -17.22
N ARG A 268 32.05 7.21 -17.06
CA ARG A 268 31.68 8.57 -16.62
C ARG A 268 30.66 9.21 -17.54
N ARG A 269 30.85 9.14 -18.85
CA ARG A 269 29.88 9.65 -19.83
C ARG A 269 28.52 8.96 -19.71
N GLN A 270 28.50 7.65 -19.53
CA GLN A 270 27.27 6.89 -19.30
C GLN A 270 26.58 7.30 -17.98
N MET A 271 27.34 7.60 -16.93
CA MET A 271 26.78 8.10 -15.67
C MET A 271 26.23 9.51 -15.82
N GLU A 272 26.92 10.39 -16.54
CA GLU A 272 26.47 11.76 -16.83
C GLU A 272 25.16 11.73 -17.65
N GLU A 273 25.06 10.85 -18.65
CA GLU A 273 23.84 10.65 -19.44
C GLU A 273 22.66 10.19 -18.57
N LEU A 274 22.88 9.21 -17.68
CA LEU A 274 21.83 8.74 -16.76
C LEU A 274 21.41 9.83 -15.76
N MET A 275 22.36 10.65 -15.29
CA MET A 275 22.05 11.79 -14.44
C MET A 275 21.22 12.84 -15.18
N HIS A 276 21.56 13.13 -16.44
CA HIS A 276 20.78 14.04 -17.28
C HIS A 276 19.34 13.55 -17.47
N VAL A 277 19.15 12.28 -17.83
CA VAL A 277 17.80 11.68 -17.96
C VAL A 277 17.04 11.74 -16.63
N ARG A 278 17.72 11.52 -15.50
CA ARG A 278 17.11 11.66 -14.18
C ARG A 278 16.66 13.09 -13.92
N GLU A 279 17.49 14.09 -14.20
CA GLU A 279 17.14 15.50 -14.04
C GLU A 279 15.96 15.89 -14.92
N GLU A 280 15.90 15.44 -16.17
CA GLU A 280 14.77 15.69 -17.07
C GLU A 280 13.47 15.10 -16.53
N THR A 281 13.49 13.84 -16.10
CA THR A 281 12.30 13.18 -15.52
C THR A 281 11.87 13.81 -14.19
N GLN A 282 12.81 14.31 -13.39
CA GLN A 282 12.50 15.04 -12.16
C GLN A 282 11.84 16.38 -12.47
N ARG A 283 12.39 17.15 -13.41
CA ARG A 283 11.78 18.41 -13.86
C ARG A 283 10.36 18.20 -14.40
N GLU A 284 10.14 17.19 -15.24
CA GLU A 284 8.80 16.89 -15.76
C GLU A 284 7.80 16.55 -14.63
N ARG A 285 8.25 15.78 -13.63
CA ARG A 285 7.44 15.45 -12.46
C ARG A 285 7.11 16.66 -11.61
N GLU A 286 8.08 17.54 -11.38
CA GLU A 286 7.91 18.80 -10.65
C GLU A 286 6.93 19.71 -11.40
N GLU A 287 7.10 19.92 -12.70
CA GLU A 287 6.16 20.71 -13.51
C GLU A 287 4.73 20.12 -13.47
N ARG A 288 4.59 18.79 -13.56
CA ARG A 288 3.29 18.13 -13.44
C ARG A 288 2.68 18.32 -12.06
N ALA A 289 3.50 18.28 -11.00
CA ALA A 289 3.07 18.54 -9.63
C ALA A 289 2.65 20.00 -9.44
N GLU A 290 3.39 20.96 -9.98
CA GLU A 290 3.07 22.38 -9.96
C GLU A 290 1.76 22.69 -10.70
N ARG A 291 1.55 22.12 -11.89
CA ARG A 291 0.29 22.24 -12.63
C ARG A 291 -0.89 21.70 -11.82
N ARG A 292 -0.70 20.57 -11.12
CA ARG A 292 -1.72 19.99 -10.23
C ARG A 292 -2.00 20.90 -9.04
N ALA A 293 -0.96 21.39 -8.36
CA ALA A 293 -1.08 22.29 -7.22
C ALA A 293 -1.77 23.61 -7.61
N HIS A 294 -1.47 24.16 -8.80
CA HIS A 294 -2.15 25.34 -9.32
C HIS A 294 -3.65 25.08 -9.53
N ARG A 295 -4.02 23.95 -10.15
CA ARG A 295 -5.43 23.56 -10.33
C ARG A 295 -6.16 23.39 -8.99
N GLU A 296 -5.47 22.82 -7.99
CA GLU A 296 -6.00 22.65 -6.65
C GLU A 296 -6.25 23.99 -5.95
N ARG A 297 -5.29 24.92 -5.98
CA ARG A 297 -5.46 26.28 -5.43
C ARG A 297 -6.67 27.00 -6.03
N VAL A 298 -6.81 26.98 -7.35
CA VAL A 298 -7.98 27.59 -8.04
C VAL A 298 -9.29 26.92 -7.60
N ARG A 299 -9.29 25.59 -7.43
CA ARG A 299 -10.47 24.86 -6.96
C ARG A 299 -10.82 25.21 -5.52
N ASP A 300 -9.84 25.37 -4.65
CA ASP A 300 -10.05 25.70 -3.25
C ASP A 300 -10.49 27.14 -3.05
N GLU A 301 -9.96 28.09 -3.83
CA GLU A 301 -10.50 29.44 -3.90
C GLU A 301 -11.97 29.46 -4.34
N ARG A 302 -12.31 28.65 -5.36
CA ARG A 302 -13.71 28.50 -5.83
C ARG A 302 -14.58 27.88 -4.75
N ARG A 303 -14.09 26.88 -4.03
CA ARG A 303 -14.79 26.25 -2.90
C ARG A 303 -15.01 27.24 -1.76
N GLY A 304 -14.03 28.07 -1.43
CA GLY A 304 -14.14 29.13 -0.42
C GLY A 304 -15.23 30.13 -0.77
N LYS A 305 -15.23 30.66 -2.00
CA LYS A 305 -16.27 31.59 -2.49
C LYS A 305 -17.67 30.96 -2.46
N VAL A 306 -17.79 29.68 -2.84
CA VAL A 306 -19.07 28.95 -2.78
C VAL A 306 -19.52 28.73 -1.33
N ALA A 307 -18.59 28.45 -0.42
CA ALA A 307 -18.89 28.31 1.00
C ALA A 307 -19.40 29.63 1.59
N GLU A 308 -18.77 30.76 1.27
CA GLU A 308 -19.22 32.11 1.67
C GLU A 308 -20.61 32.44 1.12
N LEU A 309 -20.86 32.16 -0.17
CA LEU A 309 -22.20 32.36 -0.75
C LEU A 309 -23.25 31.46 -0.07
N ARG A 310 -22.87 30.24 0.33
CA ARG A 310 -23.76 29.32 1.07
C ARG A 310 -24.03 29.80 2.49
N THR A 311 -23.03 30.29 3.22
CA THR A 311 -23.24 30.83 4.58
C THR A 311 -24.11 32.08 4.53
N ARG A 312 -23.86 32.98 3.57
CA ARG A 312 -24.71 34.16 3.34
C ARG A 312 -26.15 33.77 3.02
N ARG A 313 -26.37 32.85 2.06
CA ARG A 313 -27.72 32.35 1.75
C ARG A 313 -28.39 31.72 2.97
N ARG A 314 -27.67 30.93 3.77
CA ARG A 314 -28.20 30.34 5.01
C ARG A 314 -28.62 31.44 6.01
N ALA A 315 -27.80 32.48 6.17
CA ALA A 315 -28.13 33.62 7.02
C ALA A 315 -29.37 34.38 6.51
N ASP A 316 -29.46 34.64 5.20
CA ASP A 316 -30.62 35.31 4.60
C ASP A 316 -31.90 34.48 4.77
N THR A 317 -31.84 33.15 4.57
CA THR A 317 -32.99 32.26 4.81
C THR A 317 -33.39 32.20 6.28
N PHE A 318 -32.41 32.25 7.19
CA PHE A 318 -32.66 32.29 8.63
C PHE A 318 -33.35 33.60 9.03
N LEU A 319 -32.88 34.74 8.52
CA LEU A 319 -33.49 36.05 8.77
C LEU A 319 -34.90 36.16 8.18
N ALA A 320 -35.12 35.64 6.97
CA ALA A 320 -36.45 35.61 6.36
C ALA A 320 -37.43 34.72 7.15
N GLY A 321 -36.97 33.57 7.65
CA GLY A 321 -37.75 32.70 8.53
C GLY A 321 -38.09 33.37 9.87
N LEU A 322 -37.13 34.06 10.48
CA LEU A 322 -37.32 34.79 11.74
C LEU A 322 -38.29 35.98 11.58
N GLY A 323 -38.21 36.70 10.46
CA GLY A 323 -39.15 37.78 10.13
C GLY A 323 -40.58 37.29 9.91
N GLY A 324 -40.76 36.07 9.40
CA GLY A 324 -42.06 35.39 9.29
C GLY A 324 -42.64 35.03 10.66
N ASP A 325 -41.83 34.47 11.56
CA ASP A 325 -42.27 34.11 12.91
C ASP A 325 -42.53 35.33 13.82
N LEU A 326 -41.75 36.40 13.69
CA LEU A 326 -41.99 37.66 14.42
C LEU A 326 -43.25 38.40 13.93
N ALA A 327 -43.53 38.38 12.62
CA ALA A 327 -44.76 38.95 12.07
C ALA A 327 -46.00 38.11 12.41
N ALA A 328 -45.87 36.78 12.52
CA ALA A 328 -46.94 35.90 12.99
C ALA A 328 -47.20 36.02 14.50
N GLY A 329 -46.17 36.32 15.30
CA GLY A 329 -46.27 36.52 16.75
C GLY A 329 -46.87 37.86 17.19
N SER A 330 -46.89 38.89 16.34
CA SER A 330 -47.45 40.21 16.69
C SER A 330 -48.92 40.43 16.28
N GLY A 331 -49.59 39.39 15.76
CA GLY A 331 -51.01 39.43 15.34
C GLY A 331 -52.01 38.92 16.39
N VAL A 332 -51.57 38.61 17.60
CA VAL A 332 -52.41 38.12 18.70
C VAL A 332 -52.19 38.98 19.95
N VAL A 333 -52.76 40.19 19.96
CA VAL A 333 -53.19 40.91 21.17
C VAL A 333 -54.43 41.73 20.82
#